data_AF-A0A1S3QRG5-F1
#
_entry.id   AF-A0A1S3QRG5-F1
#
_cell.length_a   1.000
_cell.length_b   1.000
_cell.length_c   1.000
_cell.angle_alpha   90.00
_cell.angle_beta   90.00
_cell.angle_gamma   90.00
#
_symmetry.space_group_name_H-M   'P 1'
#
loop_
_entity.id
_entity.type
_entity.pdbx_description
1 polymer ?
#
loop_
_entity_poly.entity_id
_entity_poly.type
_entity_poly.pdbx_seq_one_letter_code
_entity_poly.pdbx_strand_id
1 'polypeptide(L)'
;MVQKYQSPVRVYKYPFEMVMAAYERWFPTCPMMPLFLGSEVLSDVTSDNGATRVVERRCQLGLDTPRLLKKGLHDRSRGVSQRIPPAERHHNLL
;
A
#
# COMPACT_ATOMS: atom_id res chain seq x y z
N MET A 1 -12.43 16.47 13.12
CA MET A 1 -12.81 15.18 13.74
C MET A 1 -11.92 14.10 13.14
N VAL A 2 -11.07 13.43 13.93
CA VAL A 2 -10.17 12.36 13.43
C VAL A 2 -10.75 11.01 13.83
N GLN A 3 -11.21 10.23 12.86
CA GLN A 3 -11.68 8.86 13.10
C GLN A 3 -10.47 7.93 13.19
N LYS A 4 -10.27 7.30 14.34
CA LYS A 4 -9.26 6.27 14.53
C LYS A 4 -9.88 4.92 14.15
N TYR A 5 -9.29 4.24 13.18
CA TYR A 5 -9.64 2.88 12.79
C TYR A 5 -8.42 1.99 12.93
N GLN A 6 -8.57 0.84 13.57
CA GLN A 6 -7.54 -0.18 13.67
C GLN A 6 -8.01 -1.40 12.87
N SER A 7 -7.25 -1.77 11.83
CA SER A 7 -7.53 -2.98 11.08
C SER A 7 -7.20 -4.22 11.91
N PRO A 8 -7.92 -5.34 11.71
CA PRO A 8 -7.58 -6.60 12.36
C PRO A 8 -6.20 -7.10 11.95
N VAL A 9 -5.51 -7.79 12.86
CA VAL A 9 -4.23 -8.45 12.58
C VAL A 9 -4.48 -9.67 11.68
N ARG A 10 -3.70 -9.80 10.60
CA ARG A 10 -3.79 -10.93 9.67
C ARG A 10 -2.57 -11.83 9.84
N VAL A 11 -2.80 -13.13 10.01
CA VAL A 11 -1.76 -14.17 10.05
C VAL A 11 -1.80 -14.95 8.74
N TYR A 12 -0.67 -15.00 8.03
CA TYR A 12 -0.54 -15.75 6.78
C TYR A 12 0.08 -17.12 7.06
N LYS A 13 -0.38 -18.16 6.33
CA LYS A 13 0.14 -19.53 6.43
C LYS A 13 1.46 -19.75 5.69
N TYR A 14 1.99 -18.72 5.02
CA TYR A 14 3.14 -18.78 4.13
C TYR A 14 4.34 -18.06 4.75
N PRO A 15 5.58 -18.44 4.40
CA PRO A 15 6.77 -17.77 4.90
C PRO A 15 6.82 -16.31 4.44
N PHE A 16 7.50 -15.48 5.24
CA PHE A 16 7.59 -14.03 5.04
C PHE A 16 8.03 -13.67 3.62
N GLU A 17 9.04 -14.35 3.08
CA GLU A 17 9.61 -14.14 1.77
C GLU A 17 8.57 -14.33 0.65
N MET A 18 7.71 -15.34 0.79
CA MET A 18 6.65 -15.62 -0.18
C MET A 18 5.53 -14.57 -0.10
N VAL A 19 5.18 -14.13 1.11
CA VAL A 19 4.20 -13.06 1.31
C VAL A 19 4.72 -11.75 0.71
N MET A 20 6.00 -11.42 0.94
CA MET A 20 6.62 -10.23 0.37
C MET A 20 6.71 -10.28 -1.15
N ALA A 21 7.10 -11.44 -1.72
CA ALA A 21 7.11 -11.62 -3.17
C ALA A 21 5.70 -11.48 -3.79
N ALA A 22 4.68 -12.01 -3.13
CA ALA A 22 3.29 -11.84 -3.56
C ALA A 22 2.82 -10.38 -3.47
N TYR A 23 3.22 -9.67 -2.41
CA TYR A 23 2.94 -8.26 -2.23
C TYR A 23 3.58 -7.39 -3.33
N GLU A 24 4.84 -7.64 -3.69
CA GLU A 24 5.51 -6.89 -4.76
C GLU A 24 4.84 -7.10 -6.13
N ARG A 25 4.28 -8.30 -6.39
CA ARG A 25 3.55 -8.61 -7.63
C ARG A 25 2.24 -7.84 -7.79
N TRP A 26 1.73 -7.18 -6.75
CA TRP A 26 0.55 -6.32 -6.88
C TRP A 26 0.84 -4.99 -7.58
N PHE A 27 2.12 -4.68 -7.81
CA PHE A 27 2.55 -3.49 -8.52
C PHE A 27 3.07 -3.85 -9.93
N PRO A 28 2.86 -2.97 -10.94
CA PRO A 28 2.27 -1.64 -10.84
C PRO A 28 0.73 -1.65 -10.82
N THR A 29 0.07 -2.77 -11.14
CA THR A 29 -1.40 -2.90 -11.20
C THR A 29 -1.88 -4.13 -10.44
N CYS A 30 -3.04 -4.03 -9.78
CA CYS A 30 -3.61 -5.13 -8.99
C CYS A 30 -5.05 -5.44 -9.44
N PRO A 31 -5.30 -6.55 -10.15
CA PRO A 31 -6.64 -6.89 -10.64
C PRO A 31 -7.68 -7.08 -9.53
N MET A 32 -7.24 -7.52 -8.34
CA MET A 32 -8.12 -7.74 -7.19
C MET A 32 -8.52 -6.44 -6.47
N MET A 33 -7.91 -5.30 -6.81
CA MET A 33 -8.19 -4.01 -6.19
C MET A 33 -8.68 -3.02 -7.26
N PRO A 34 -9.99 -2.96 -7.54
CA PRO A 34 -10.54 -2.17 -8.65
C PRO A 34 -10.25 -0.67 -8.60
N LEU A 35 -10.07 -0.13 -7.39
CA LEU A 35 -9.77 1.29 -7.20
C LEU A 35 -8.30 1.62 -7.46
N PHE A 36 -7.42 0.64 -7.61
CA PHE A 36 -5.99 0.84 -7.80
C PHE A 36 -5.65 0.85 -9.30
N LEU A 37 -5.43 2.05 -9.84
CA LEU A 37 -5.21 2.28 -11.26
C LEU A 37 -3.77 2.00 -11.68
N GLY A 38 -2.82 2.25 -10.79
CA GLY A 38 -1.41 2.08 -11.09
C GLY A 38 -0.47 2.61 -10.00
N SER A 39 0.80 2.24 -10.07
CA SER A 39 1.86 2.90 -9.29
C SER A 39 3.16 3.06 -10.05
N GLU A 40 3.92 4.08 -9.67
CA GLU A 40 5.27 4.37 -10.14
C GLU A 40 6.24 4.42 -8.96
N VAL A 41 7.46 3.92 -9.13
CA VAL A 41 8.50 3.97 -8.08
C VAL A 41 9.19 5.33 -8.12
N LEU A 42 9.23 6.02 -6.97
CA LEU A 42 9.92 7.31 -6.81
C LEU A 42 11.33 7.15 -6.23
N SER A 43 11.50 6.25 -5.26
CA SER A 43 12.79 5.94 -4.66
C SER A 43 12.83 4.47 -4.20
N ASP A 44 14.02 3.88 -4.24
CA ASP A 44 14.28 2.51 -3.79
C ASP A 44 15.67 2.47 -3.17
N VAL A 45 15.72 2.33 -1.85
CA VAL A 45 16.96 2.38 -1.07
C VAL A 45 17.05 1.14 -0.20
N THR A 46 18.14 0.39 -0.36
CA THR A 46 18.48 -0.75 0.50
C THR A 46 19.56 -0.33 1.47
N SER A 47 19.43 -0.72 2.73
CA SER A 47 20.47 -0.49 3.74
C SER A 47 21.75 -1.26 3.41
N ASP A 48 22.89 -0.74 3.86
CA ASP A 48 24.21 -1.33 3.56
C ASP A 48 24.36 -2.78 4.02
N ASN A 49 23.65 -3.16 5.10
CA ASN A 49 23.61 -4.52 5.63
C ASN A 49 22.57 -5.43 4.95
N GLY A 50 21.80 -4.92 3.98
CA GLY A 50 20.75 -5.65 3.28
C GLY A 50 19.53 -6.00 4.13
N ALA A 51 19.46 -5.55 5.38
CA ALA A 51 18.37 -5.92 6.30
C ALA A 51 17.05 -5.22 5.99
N THR A 52 17.12 -4.00 5.43
CA THR A 52 15.95 -3.16 5.17
C THR A 52 15.97 -2.61 3.75
N ARG A 53 14.83 -2.68 3.07
CA ARG A 53 14.61 -2.01 1.79
C ARG A 53 13.41 -1.08 1.93
N VAL A 54 13.60 0.19 1.59
CA VAL A 54 12.58 1.23 1.61
C VAL A 54 12.26 1.61 0.18
N VAL A 55 11.01 1.35 -0.23
CA VAL A 55 10.53 1.69 -1.58
C VAL A 55 9.41 2.72 -1.46
N GLU A 56 9.61 3.89 -2.05
CA GLU A 56 8.57 4.91 -2.18
C GLU A 56 7.87 4.78 -3.53
N ARG A 57 6.54 4.71 -3.50
CA ARG A 57 5.72 4.59 -4.70
C ARG A 57 4.65 5.69 -4.74
N ARG A 58 4.45 6.26 -5.93
CA ARG A 58 3.29 7.10 -6.22
C ARG A 58 2.15 6.21 -6.70
N CYS A 59 1.09 6.10 -5.91
CA CYS A 59 -0.09 5.31 -6.26
C CYS A 59 -1.22 6.19 -6.82
N GLN A 60 -1.85 5.73 -7.90
CA GLN A 60 -3.02 6.34 -8.51
C GLN A 60 -4.27 5.53 -8.11
N LEU A 61 -5.21 6.21 -7.46
CA LEU A 61 -6.47 5.62 -7.01
C LEU A 61 -7.63 6.26 -7.78
N GLY A 62 -8.44 5.42 -8.41
CA GLY A 62 -9.70 5.82 -9.04
C GLY A 62 -10.80 5.84 -7.99
N LEU A 63 -11.00 6.99 -7.35
CA LEU A 63 -12.07 7.15 -6.36
C LEU A 63 -13.33 7.66 -7.05
N ASP A 64 -14.34 6.80 -7.18
CA ASP A 64 -15.68 7.26 -7.55
C ASP A 64 -16.28 8.04 -6.39
N THR A 65 -16.34 9.37 -6.57
CA THR A 65 -16.94 10.25 -5.58
C THR A 65 -18.46 10.01 -5.52
N PRO A 66 -19.05 9.74 -4.33
CA PRO A 66 -20.50 9.62 -4.17
C PRO A 66 -21.23 10.83 -4.78
N ARG A 67 -22.37 10.59 -5.43
CA ARG A 67 -23.09 11.60 -6.25
C ARG A 67 -23.38 12.90 -5.51
N LEU A 68 -23.60 12.83 -4.19
CA LEU A 68 -23.85 13.97 -3.31
C LEU A 68 -22.62 14.90 -3.15
N LEU A 69 -21.42 14.34 -3.26
CA LEU A 69 -20.15 15.06 -3.08
C LEU A 69 -19.60 15.63 -4.40
N LYS A 70 -20.05 15.12 -5.56
CA LYS A 70 -19.60 15.58 -6.90
C LYS A 70 -19.85 17.06 -7.17
N LYS A 71 -20.84 17.69 -6.52
CA LYS A 71 -21.16 19.11 -6.72
C LYS A 71 -20.21 20.07 -5.97
N GLY A 72 -19.56 19.61 -4.89
CA GLY A 72 -18.68 20.43 -4.07
C GLY A 72 -17.21 20.02 -4.10
N LEU A 73 -16.91 18.77 -4.45
CA LEU A 73 -15.56 18.23 -4.54
C LEU A 73 -15.16 18.17 -6.02
N HIS A 74 -14.47 19.20 -6.51
CA HIS A 74 -13.84 19.16 -7.83
C HIS A 74 -12.86 17.98 -7.85
N ASP A 75 -13.00 17.11 -8.84
CA ASP A 75 -12.28 15.84 -8.97
C ASP A 75 -10.77 16.10 -9.12
N ARG A 76 -10.09 16.19 -7.98
CA ARG A 76 -8.63 16.20 -7.92
C ARG A 76 -8.22 14.77 -7.63
N SER A 77 -7.78 14.07 -8.67
CA SER A 77 -6.97 12.86 -8.59
C SER A 77 -5.70 13.15 -7.77
N ARG A 78 -5.83 13.19 -6.43
CA ARG A 78 -4.71 13.37 -5.51
C ARG A 78 -4.00 12.01 -5.43
N GLY A 79 -2.78 11.94 -5.92
CA GLY A 79 -1.91 10.81 -5.67
C GLY A 79 -1.77 10.62 -4.17
N VAL A 80 -2.16 9.44 -3.67
CA VAL A 80 -1.95 9.09 -2.27
C VAL A 80 -0.55 8.49 -2.18
N SER A 81 0.39 9.22 -1.55
CA SER A 81 1.68 8.66 -1.17
C SER A 81 1.46 7.75 0.03
N GLN A 82 1.41 6.44 -0.21
CA GLN A 82 1.45 5.46 0.87
C GLN A 82 2.92 5.20 1.21
N ARG A 83 3.39 5.76 2.33
CA ARG A 83 4.60 5.22 2.99
C ARG A 83 4.19 3.94 3.69
N ILE A 84 4.56 2.81 3.10
CA ILE A 84 4.36 1.51 3.73
C ILE A 84 5.59 1.30 4.62
N PRO A 85 5.40 1.17 5.95
CA PRO A 85 6.52 0.92 6.84
C PRO A 85 7.23 -0.38 6.42
N PRO A 86 8.55 -0.48 6.62
CA PRO A 86 9.29 -1.71 6.33
C PRO A 86 8.58 -2.88 7.03
N ALA A 87 8.38 -3.98 6.31
CA ALA A 87 7.71 -5.14 6.85
C ALA A 87 8.58 -5.75 7.95
N GLU A 88 8.24 -5.51 9.22
CA GLU A 88 8.95 -6.07 10.36
C GLU A 88 8.58 -7.55 10.52
N ARG A 89 9.59 -8.44 10.57
CA ARG A 89 9.41 -9.82 11.01
C ARG A 89 9.07 -9.82 12.50
N HIS A 90 7.79 -9.85 12.83
CA HIS A 90 7.39 -10.18 14.20
C HIS A 90 7.63 -11.68 14.42
N HIS A 91 8.74 -12.02 15.06
CA HIS A 91 8.96 -13.34 15.67
C HIS A 91 8.04 -13.50 16.89
N ASN A 92 6.75 -13.74 16.67
CA ASN A 92 5.87 -14.25 17.72
C ASN A 92 5.21 -15.54 17.21
N LEU A 93 5.91 -16.65 17.45
CA LEU A 93 5.37 -17.99 17.46
C LEU A 93 5.27 -18.43 18.92
N LEU A 94 4.06 -18.34 19.48
CA LEU A 94 3.50 -19.28 20.45
C LEU A 94 2.02 -19.44 20.12
#